data_AF-A0A442HMR9-F1
#
_entry.id   AF-A0A442HMR9-F1
#
_cell.length_a   1.000
_cell.length_b   1.000
_cell.length_c   1.000
_cell.angle_alpha   90.00
_cell.angle_beta   90.00
_cell.angle_gamma   90.00
#
_symmetry.space_group_name_H-M   'P 1'
#
loop_
_entity.id
_entity.type
_entity.pdbx_description
1 polymer ?
#
loop_
_entity_poly.entity_id
_entity_poly.type
_entity_poly.pdbx_seq_one_letter_code
_entity_poly.pdbx_strand_id
1 'polypeptide(L)'
;MAKISLLGIPHDDNSSFMKGAAEAPAHIRRELHSDAYSMWSETGIDLGAAGRLVDHGDIGFDAGGDPWDLIERDVGRAMEPGDPLICLGGDHAVSYPILRPCFL
;
A
#
# COMPACT_ATOMS: atom_id res chain seq x y z
N MET A 1 -12.48 16.62 4.93
CA MET A 1 -12.62 15.31 5.61
C MET A 1 -11.49 14.44 5.06
N ALA A 2 -10.61 13.90 5.91
CA ALA A 2 -9.32 13.31 5.48
C ALA A 2 -9.52 12.08 4.58
N LYS A 3 -8.99 12.08 3.37
CA LYS A 3 -9.01 10.90 2.49
C LYS A 3 -7.92 9.93 2.95
N ILE A 4 -8.02 8.67 2.58
CA ILE A 4 -7.00 7.67 2.88
C ILE A 4 -6.44 7.19 1.54
N SER A 5 -5.12 7.23 1.41
CA SER A 5 -4.38 6.69 0.28
C SER A 5 -4.00 5.24 0.56
N LEU A 6 -4.08 4.39 -0.46
CA LEU A 6 -3.66 2.99 -0.43
C LEU A 6 -2.59 2.77 -1.50
N LEU A 7 -1.48 2.14 -1.14
CA LEU A 7 -0.40 1.78 -2.07
C LEU A 7 0.04 0.34 -1.79
N GLY A 8 0.13 -0.49 -2.81
CA GLY A 8 0.64 -1.85 -2.66
C GLY A 8 2.10 -1.96 -3.08
N ILE A 9 2.85 -2.75 -2.31
CA ILE A 9 4.29 -2.93 -2.43
C ILE A 9 4.58 -4.43 -2.50
N PRO A 10 4.32 -5.07 -3.66
CA PRO A 10 4.45 -6.51 -3.84
C PRO A 10 5.93 -6.94 -3.95
N HIS A 11 6.67 -6.84 -2.84
CA HIS A 11 8.09 -7.16 -2.78
C HIS A 11 8.40 -8.03 -1.56
N ASP A 12 9.00 -9.20 -1.78
CA ASP A 12 9.31 -10.17 -0.72
C ASP A 12 10.67 -10.88 -0.87
N ASP A 13 11.57 -10.28 -1.65
CA ASP A 13 12.90 -10.85 -1.92
C ASP A 13 13.78 -11.02 -0.67
N ASN A 14 13.47 -10.31 0.41
CA ASN A 14 14.23 -10.33 1.65
C ASN A 14 13.59 -11.24 2.72
N SER A 15 12.65 -12.09 2.30
CA SER A 15 12.06 -13.14 3.15
C SER A 15 13.09 -14.21 3.50
N SER A 16 13.25 -14.49 4.79
CA SER A 16 14.28 -15.43 5.30
C SER A 16 13.87 -16.91 5.28
N PHE A 17 12.57 -17.21 5.13
CA PHE A 17 12.03 -18.57 5.16
C PHE A 17 11.30 -18.95 3.88
N MET A 18 10.27 -18.19 3.48
CA MET A 18 9.45 -18.48 2.30
C MET A 18 8.98 -17.18 1.62
N LYS A 19 8.91 -17.20 0.29
CA LYS A 19 8.29 -16.14 -0.52
C LYS A 19 6.79 -16.41 -0.73
N GLY A 20 6.05 -15.38 -1.12
CA GLY A 20 4.59 -15.37 -1.35
C GLY A 20 3.92 -14.12 -0.75
N ALA A 21 4.60 -13.38 0.12
CA ALA A 21 4.06 -12.14 0.67
C ALA A 21 3.85 -11.08 -0.42
N ALA A 22 4.63 -11.11 -1.50
CA ALA A 22 4.43 -10.23 -2.65
C ALA A 22 3.05 -10.38 -3.32
N GLU A 23 2.35 -11.51 -3.15
CA GLU A 23 1.00 -11.73 -3.69
C GLU A 23 -0.10 -11.10 -2.80
N ALA A 24 0.23 -10.69 -1.57
CA ALA A 24 -0.73 -10.20 -0.60
C ALA A 24 -1.49 -8.94 -1.04
N PRO A 25 -0.88 -7.90 -1.66
CA PRO A 25 -1.59 -6.68 -2.02
C PRO A 25 -2.84 -6.93 -2.90
N ALA A 26 -2.72 -7.80 -3.91
CA ALA A 26 -3.84 -8.14 -4.79
C ALA A 26 -4.96 -8.88 -4.04
N HIS A 27 -4.61 -9.83 -3.16
CA HIS A 27 -5.59 -10.55 -2.35
C HIS A 27 -6.28 -9.67 -1.32
N ILE A 28 -5.55 -8.78 -0.64
CA ILE A 28 -6.12 -7.86 0.35
C ILE A 28 -7.12 -6.91 -0.32
N ARG A 29 -6.78 -6.35 -1.49
CA ARG A 29 -7.71 -5.50 -2.25
C ARG A 29 -8.95 -6.24 -2.70
N ARG A 30 -8.81 -7.48 -3.17
CA ARG A 30 -9.96 -8.30 -3.56
C ARG A 30 -10.91 -8.48 -2.38
N GLU A 31 -10.39 -8.87 -1.23
CA GLU A 31 -11.21 -9.04 -0.05
C GLU A 31 -11.83 -7.70 0.34
N LEU A 32 -11.08 -6.59 0.39
CA LEU A 32 -11.57 -5.25 0.74
C LEU A 32 -12.88 -4.86 0.02
N HIS A 33 -13.08 -5.34 -1.22
CA HIS A 33 -14.28 -5.10 -2.02
C HIS A 33 -15.27 -6.28 -2.09
N SER A 34 -15.19 -7.22 -1.16
CA SER A 34 -16.05 -8.40 -1.08
C SER A 34 -17.47 -8.04 -0.61
N ASP A 35 -18.48 -8.66 -1.24
CA ASP A 35 -19.89 -8.51 -0.89
C ASP A 35 -20.25 -9.11 0.48
N ALA A 36 -19.32 -9.86 1.10
CA ALA A 36 -19.52 -10.45 2.42
C ALA A 36 -19.56 -9.42 3.56
N TYR A 37 -19.12 -8.18 3.30
CA TYR A 37 -19.09 -7.11 4.29
C TYR A 37 -19.31 -5.73 3.66
N SER A 38 -19.46 -4.73 4.52
CA SER A 38 -19.64 -3.34 4.09
C SER A 38 -18.34 -2.56 4.15
N MET A 39 -18.23 -1.49 3.37
CA MET A 39 -17.10 -0.54 3.44
C MET A 39 -17.16 0.40 4.66
N TRP A 40 -18.00 0.13 5.64
CA TRP A 40 -18.10 0.92 6.87
C TRP A 40 -17.07 0.44 7.89
N SER A 41 -16.24 1.37 8.37
CA SER A 41 -15.38 1.11 9.54
C SER A 41 -16.21 1.01 10.82
N GLU A 42 -15.66 0.40 11.88
CA GLU A 42 -16.29 0.31 13.20
C GLU A 42 -16.64 1.67 13.84
N THR A 43 -15.96 2.75 13.44
CA THR A 43 -16.25 4.12 13.91
C THR A 43 -17.33 4.84 13.10
N GLY A 44 -17.98 4.14 12.16
CA GLY A 44 -19.07 4.69 11.36
C GLY A 44 -18.62 5.56 10.18
N ILE A 45 -17.41 5.37 9.67
CA ILE A 45 -16.93 6.02 8.44
C ILE A 45 -17.16 5.10 7.24
N ASP A 46 -17.89 5.59 6.23
CA ASP A 46 -18.04 4.92 4.94
C ASP A 46 -16.80 5.15 4.05
N LEU A 47 -15.99 4.10 3.86
CA LEU A 47 -14.82 4.09 2.98
C LEU A 47 -15.18 3.91 1.50
N GLY A 48 -16.41 3.46 1.19
CA GLY A 48 -16.91 3.29 -0.18
C GLY A 48 -17.41 4.60 -0.79
N ALA A 49 -17.61 5.64 0.03
CA ALA A 49 -17.93 6.97 -0.45
C ALA A 49 -16.86 7.49 -1.41
N ALA A 50 -17.29 8.12 -2.50
CA ALA A 50 -16.40 8.59 -3.56
C ALA A 50 -15.27 9.48 -3.03
N GLY A 51 -14.03 9.07 -3.30
CA GLY A 51 -12.82 9.79 -2.89
C GLY A 51 -12.47 9.67 -1.40
N ARG A 52 -13.11 8.78 -0.64
CA ARG A 52 -12.74 8.50 0.76
C ARG A 52 -11.50 7.61 0.86
N LEU A 53 -11.42 6.59 0.01
CA LEU A 53 -10.28 5.72 -0.17
C LEU A 53 -9.76 5.90 -1.61
N VAL A 54 -8.48 6.23 -1.74
CA VAL A 54 -7.80 6.47 -3.03
C VAL A 54 -6.74 5.38 -3.19
N ASP A 55 -6.97 4.47 -4.14
CA ASP A 55 -6.01 3.41 -4.45
C ASP A 55 -5.03 3.88 -5.54
N HIS A 56 -3.75 3.91 -5.20
CA HIS A 56 -2.65 4.27 -6.10
C HIS A 56 -2.11 3.06 -6.88
N GLY A 57 -2.67 1.86 -6.67
CA GLY A 57 -2.23 0.62 -7.31
C GLY A 57 -0.99 0.02 -6.66
N ASP A 58 -0.30 -0.83 -7.43
CA ASP A 58 0.91 -1.53 -7.00
C ASP A 58 2.17 -0.94 -7.64
N ILE A 59 3.27 -0.95 -6.88
CA ILE A 59 4.59 -0.66 -7.42
C ILE A 59 5.03 -1.80 -8.36
N GLY A 60 5.43 -1.42 -9.58
CA GLY A 60 6.07 -2.34 -10.52
C GLY A 60 7.57 -2.46 -10.25
N PHE A 61 8.03 -3.68 -9.98
CA PHE A 61 9.46 -4.01 -9.77
C PHE A 61 10.15 -4.60 -11.00
N ASP A 62 9.49 -4.62 -12.16
CA ASP A 62 9.94 -5.24 -13.40
C ASP A 62 11.01 -4.43 -14.18
N ALA A 63 11.21 -3.15 -13.81
CA ALA A 63 12.04 -2.21 -14.56
C ALA A 63 13.57 -2.27 -14.28
N GLY A 64 14.04 -3.20 -13.45
CA GLY A 64 15.47 -3.35 -13.14
C GLY A 64 16.11 -2.21 -12.35
N GLY A 65 15.31 -1.33 -11.75
CA GLY A 65 15.76 -0.36 -10.75
C GLY A 65 15.95 -0.98 -9.37
N ASP A 66 16.65 -0.29 -8.47
CA ASP A 66 16.74 -0.70 -7.06
C ASP A 66 15.33 -0.70 -6.44
N PRO A 67 14.83 -1.84 -5.92
CA PRO A 67 13.53 -1.90 -5.25
C PRO A 67 13.36 -0.85 -4.15
N TRP A 68 14.43 -0.49 -3.45
CA TRP A 68 14.38 0.51 -2.39
C TRP A 68 14.10 1.91 -2.92
N ASP A 69 14.81 2.33 -3.98
CA ASP A 69 14.57 3.62 -4.63
C ASP A 69 13.17 3.70 -5.25
N LEU A 70 12.68 2.59 -5.82
CA LEU A 70 11.32 2.51 -6.35
C LEU A 70 10.28 2.71 -5.24
N ILE A 71 10.44 2.03 -4.10
CA ILE A 71 9.54 2.18 -2.95
C ILE A 71 9.56 3.62 -2.43
N GLU A 72 10.75 4.19 -2.19
CA GLU A 72 10.87 5.56 -1.69
C GLU A 72 10.19 6.58 -2.62
N ARG A 73 10.42 6.46 -3.93
CA ARG A 73 9.83 7.34 -4.94
C ARG A 73 8.31 7.25 -4.99
N ASP A 74 7.75 6.05 -5.06
CA ASP A 74 6.31 5.86 -5.21
C ASP A 74 5.54 6.15 -3.91
N VAL A 75 6.14 5.87 -2.75
CA VAL A 75 5.62 6.33 -1.45
C VAL A 75 5.63 7.86 -1.39
N GLY A 76 6.72 8.51 -1.79
CA GLY A 76 6.79 9.97 -1.86
C GLY A 76 5.68 10.59 -2.72
N ARG A 77 5.44 10.02 -3.91
CA ARG A 77 4.33 10.45 -4.80
C ARG A 77 2.96 10.23 -4.15
N ALA A 78 2.74 9.08 -3.52
CA ALA A 78 1.46 8.77 -2.87
C ALA A 78 1.17 9.68 -1.65
N MET A 79 2.22 10.26 -1.05
CA MET A 79 2.14 11.20 0.07
C MET A 79 2.00 12.68 -0.36
N GLU A 80 2.32 13.06 -1.60
CA GLU A 80 2.22 14.45 -2.10
C GLU A 80 0.87 15.14 -1.79
N PRO A 81 -0.29 14.46 -1.87
CA PRO A 81 -1.58 15.07 -1.53
C PRO A 81 -1.75 15.45 -0.05
N GLY A 82 -0.88 14.95 0.84
CA GLY A 82 -0.97 15.13 2.30
C GLY A 82 -2.03 14.26 2.97
N ASP A 83 -2.62 13.31 2.24
CA ASP A 83 -3.57 12.33 2.78
C ASP A 83 -2.82 11.19 3.50
N PRO A 84 -3.33 10.68 4.65
CA PRO A 84 -2.80 9.49 5.30
C PRO A 84 -2.62 8.31 4.33
N LEU A 85 -1.44 7.70 4.33
CA LEU A 85 -1.08 6.57 3.47
C LEU A 85 -1.07 5.25 4.23
N ILE A 86 -1.77 4.25 3.70
CA ILE A 86 -1.70 2.84 4.12
C ILE A 86 -0.96 2.08 3.03
N CYS A 87 0.11 1.37 3.41
CA CYS A 87 0.86 0.52 2.51
C CYS A 87 0.46 -0.95 2.70
N LEU A 88 0.11 -1.64 1.62
CA LEU A 88 -0.06 -3.09 1.57
C LEU A 88 1.28 -3.72 1.20
N GLY A 89 1.97 -4.27 2.18
CA GLY A 89 3.33 -4.77 1.98
C GLY A 89 3.40 -6.13 1.28
N GLY A 90 4.64 -6.49 0.96
CA GLY A 90 5.09 -7.86 0.87
C GLY A 90 5.79 -8.24 2.17
N ASP A 91 7.07 -8.59 2.13
CA ASP A 91 7.82 -8.90 3.36
C ASP A 91 8.02 -7.68 4.28
N HIS A 92 8.51 -7.91 5.50
CA HIS A 92 8.73 -6.81 6.46
C HIS A 92 9.83 -5.82 6.06
N ALA A 93 10.75 -6.18 5.15
CA ALA A 93 11.88 -5.33 4.79
C ALA A 93 11.44 -4.05 4.05
N VAL A 94 10.27 -4.08 3.39
CA VAL A 94 9.67 -2.90 2.74
C VAL A 94 9.36 -1.76 3.73
N SER A 95 9.30 -2.03 5.04
CA SER A 95 8.99 -1.01 6.05
C SER A 95 10.03 0.11 6.11
N TYR A 96 11.32 -0.21 5.91
CA TYR A 96 12.40 0.77 5.96
C TYR A 96 12.32 1.83 4.86
N PRO A 97 12.26 1.47 3.55
CA PRO A 97 12.14 2.46 2.48
C PRO A 97 10.80 3.22 2.50
N ILE A 98 9.73 2.66 3.10
CA ILE A 98 8.47 3.41 3.31
C ILE A 98 8.65 4.55 4.30
N LEU A 99 9.37 4.33 5.40
CA LEU A 99 9.51 5.33 6.46
C LEU A 99 10.49 6.45 6.09
N ARG A 100 11.49 6.17 5.26
CA ARG A 100 12.55 7.11 4.91
C ARG A 100 12.04 8.45 4.33
N PRO A 101 11.12 8.49 3.35
CA PRO A 101 10.58 9.74 2.81
C PRO A 101 9.70 10.51 3.81
N CYS A 102 9.19 9.87 4.88
CA CYS A 102 8.40 10.58 5.91
C CYS A 102 9.23 11.54 6.78
N PHE A 103 10.57 11.43 6.73
CA PHE A 103 11.49 12.22 7.54
C PHE A 103 12.36 13.18 6.72
N LEU A 104 12.12 13.29 5.40
CA LEU A 104 12.82 14.16 4.46
C LEU A 104 11.91 15.31 4.00
#